data_AF-A0A661V7U1-F1
#
_entry.id   AF-A0A661V7U1-F1
#
_cell.length_a   1.000
_cell.length_b   1.000
_cell.length_c   1.000
_cell.angle_alpha   90.00
_cell.angle_beta   90.00
_cell.angle_gamma   90.00
#
_symmetry.space_group_name_H-M   'P 1'
#
loop_
_entity.id
_entity.type
_entity.pdbx_description
1 polymer ?
#
loop_
_entity_poly.entity_id
_entity_poly.type
_entity_poly.pdbx_seq_one_letter_code
_entity_poly.pdbx_strand_id
1 'polypeptide(L)'
;MKRMLLVALILALIGGAAGGAVAWTNGGDAEPKDVLSIAELLGNPVYDTEVAIYGKVSLLGELFCPCFVLTSGGQEVEVWYGLMVEDDGAEWPAVSVEGIENGDWVVVTGELKRDGTYRSPTDFWAASIVKCADASLAGEEVRVESGGVLTVILESNPTTGFMWTLIDNSDEGVLQEAGYIFEADSTDPPLIGAGGVEVWTFKALAMGESTISMEYR
;
A
#
# COMPACT_ATOMS: atom_id res chain seq x y z
N MET A 1 -5.39 17.11 -18.67
CA MET A 1 -6.08 17.18 -17.36
C MET A 1 -6.33 15.76 -16.92
N LYS A 2 -5.54 15.24 -15.96
CA LYS A 2 -5.80 13.94 -15.34
C LYS A 2 -7.13 14.06 -14.57
N ARG A 3 -8.02 13.08 -14.75
CA ARG A 3 -9.38 13.07 -14.18
C ARG A 3 -9.29 12.39 -12.81
N MET A 4 -9.64 13.11 -11.75
CA MET A 4 -9.43 12.67 -10.36
C MET A 4 -10.76 12.51 -9.63
N LEU A 5 -10.77 11.55 -8.71
CA LEU A 5 -11.80 11.29 -7.71
C LEU A 5 -11.38 11.90 -6.37
N LEU A 6 -12.34 12.41 -5.60
CA LEU A 6 -12.15 12.83 -4.21
C LEU A 6 -12.82 11.81 -3.29
N VAL A 7 -12.09 11.30 -2.31
CA VAL A 7 -12.61 10.35 -1.32
C VAL A 7 -12.38 10.90 0.07
N ALA A 8 -13.42 11.09 0.88
CA ALA A 8 -13.24 11.43 2.29
C ALA A 8 -13.18 10.14 3.12
N LEU A 9 -12.16 10.00 3.96
CA LEU A 9 -12.02 8.86 4.86
C LEU A 9 -12.52 9.24 6.25
N ILE A 10 -13.58 8.62 6.75
CA ILE A 10 -14.04 8.81 8.13
C ILE A 10 -13.75 7.54 8.93
N LEU A 11 -12.78 7.62 9.83
CA LEU A 11 -12.47 6.54 10.76
C LEU A 11 -12.99 6.91 12.15
N ALA A 12 -13.89 6.08 12.66
CA ALA A 12 -14.39 6.20 14.02
C ALA A 12 -13.75 5.11 14.88
N LEU A 13 -12.65 5.47 15.56
CA LEU A 13 -12.39 4.92 16.90
C LEU A 13 -13.41 5.58 17.82
N ILE A 14 -13.90 4.91 18.85
CA ILE A 14 -14.94 5.43 19.75
C ILE A 14 -14.56 6.83 20.27
N GLY A 15 -15.05 7.89 19.60
CA GLY A 15 -14.87 9.32 19.92
C GLY A 15 -13.71 10.06 19.23
N GLY A 16 -13.99 10.83 18.17
CA GLY A 16 -13.14 11.95 17.73
C GLY A 16 -13.34 12.36 16.26
N ALA A 17 -13.59 13.64 16.00
CA ALA A 17 -13.99 14.20 14.71
C ALA A 17 -12.81 14.64 13.79
N ALA A 18 -13.13 14.71 12.50
CA ALA A 18 -12.29 15.04 11.33
C ALA A 18 -11.66 16.44 11.33
N GLY A 19 -10.41 16.52 10.85
CA GLY A 19 -9.76 17.73 10.32
C GLY A 19 -9.51 17.58 8.82
N GLY A 20 -9.54 18.68 8.07
CA GLY A 20 -9.43 18.66 6.60
C GLY A 20 -8.07 19.12 6.10
N ALA A 21 -7.23 18.18 5.68
CA ALA A 21 -6.26 18.38 4.61
C ALA A 21 -6.50 17.31 3.50
N VAL A 22 -5.70 17.38 2.44
CA VAL A 22 -5.88 16.56 1.24
C VAL A 22 -4.63 15.71 1.00
N ALA A 23 -4.78 14.40 1.06
CA ALA A 23 -3.77 13.41 0.72
C ALA A 23 -3.95 12.89 -0.73
N TRP A 24 -2.85 12.43 -1.33
CA TRP A 24 -2.83 11.96 -2.71
C TRP A 24 -2.44 10.50 -2.77
N THR A 25 -3.25 9.69 -3.45
CA THR A 25 -2.85 8.35 -3.88
C THR A 25 -2.87 8.33 -5.41
N ASN A 26 -1.69 8.22 -6.03
CA ASN A 26 -1.63 8.04 -7.48
C ASN A 26 -2.15 6.63 -7.78
N GLY A 27 -3.17 6.50 -8.63
CA GLY A 27 -3.78 5.19 -8.88
C GLY A 27 -2.80 4.19 -9.47
N GLY A 28 -2.70 3.00 -8.87
CA GLY A 28 -2.18 1.81 -9.53
C GLY A 28 -3.29 1.09 -10.31
N ASP A 29 -2.92 0.38 -11.37
CA ASP A 29 -3.85 -0.37 -12.24
C ASP A 29 -4.17 -1.80 -11.71
N ALA A 30 -3.53 -2.23 -10.62
CA ALA A 30 -3.65 -3.59 -10.09
C ALA A 30 -5.02 -3.85 -9.43
N GLU A 31 -5.65 -5.00 -9.70
CA GLU A 31 -6.88 -5.38 -8.99
C GLU A 31 -6.60 -5.73 -7.52
N PRO A 32 -7.57 -5.55 -6.59
CA PRO A 32 -7.43 -5.78 -5.14
C PRO A 32 -6.83 -7.09 -4.65
N LYS A 33 -7.07 -8.16 -5.41
CA LYS A 33 -6.64 -9.54 -5.14
C LYS A 33 -5.25 -9.83 -5.70
N ASP A 34 -4.66 -8.85 -6.38
CA ASP A 34 -3.38 -8.97 -7.09
C ASP A 34 -2.26 -8.18 -6.39
N VAL A 35 -2.51 -7.61 -5.21
CA VAL A 35 -1.48 -6.97 -4.38
C VAL A 35 -1.02 -7.95 -3.30
N LEU A 36 0.26 -8.32 -3.35
CA LEU A 36 0.85 -9.33 -2.47
C LEU A 36 1.51 -8.69 -1.26
N SER A 37 1.49 -9.38 -0.12
CA SER A 37 2.45 -9.14 0.94
C SER A 37 3.86 -9.57 0.51
N ILE A 38 4.89 -9.10 1.20
CA ILE A 38 6.27 -9.52 0.95
C ILE A 38 6.43 -11.02 1.24
N ALA A 39 5.76 -11.53 2.28
CA ALA A 39 5.78 -12.95 2.61
C ALA A 39 5.16 -13.82 1.50
N GLU A 40 4.06 -13.37 0.89
CA GLU A 40 3.44 -14.08 -0.25
C GLU A 40 4.34 -14.05 -1.49
N LEU A 41 4.92 -12.89 -1.81
CA LEU A 41 5.86 -12.76 -2.92
C LEU A 41 7.06 -13.69 -2.73
N LEU A 42 7.73 -13.66 -1.58
CA LEU A 42 8.93 -14.46 -1.32
C LEU A 42 8.63 -15.94 -1.09
N GLY A 43 7.41 -16.28 -0.66
CA GLY A 43 6.96 -17.66 -0.54
C GLY A 43 6.79 -18.35 -1.91
N ASN A 44 6.45 -17.60 -2.95
CA ASN A 44 6.31 -18.08 -4.33
C ASN A 44 6.85 -17.04 -5.34
N PRO A 45 8.18 -16.86 -5.44
CA PRO A 45 8.75 -15.76 -6.19
C PRO A 45 8.52 -15.91 -7.69
N VAL A 46 7.96 -14.85 -8.29
CA VAL A 46 7.86 -14.68 -9.75
C VAL A 46 8.80 -13.55 -10.14
N TYR A 47 9.89 -13.91 -10.81
CA TYR A 47 10.92 -12.96 -11.17
C TYR A 47 10.70 -12.34 -12.56
N ASP A 48 11.17 -11.11 -12.72
CA ASP A 48 11.14 -10.34 -13.98
C ASP A 48 9.72 -10.29 -14.58
N THR A 49 8.74 -10.17 -13.69
CA THR A 49 7.32 -10.05 -14.02
C THR A 49 6.74 -8.98 -13.12
N GLU A 50 6.01 -8.05 -13.74
CA GLU A 50 5.38 -6.96 -13.01
C GLU A 50 4.31 -7.51 -12.05
N VAL A 51 4.44 -7.15 -10.78
CA VAL A 51 3.51 -7.47 -9.70
C VAL A 51 3.31 -6.24 -8.81
N ALA A 52 2.24 -6.22 -8.03
CA ALA A 52 2.04 -5.23 -6.98
C ALA A 52 2.32 -5.86 -5.61
N ILE A 53 3.06 -5.15 -4.78
CA ILE A 53 3.32 -5.51 -3.37
C ILE A 53 2.94 -4.36 -2.45
N TYR A 54 2.52 -4.66 -1.22
CA TYR A 54 2.35 -3.64 -0.19
C TYR A 54 3.28 -3.87 0.99
N GLY A 55 3.58 -2.80 1.72
CA GLY A 55 4.30 -2.89 2.97
C GLY A 55 4.54 -1.55 3.64
N LYS A 56 5.17 -1.60 4.80
CA LYS A 56 5.57 -0.43 5.57
C LYS A 56 6.99 -0.01 5.16
N VAL A 57 7.16 1.27 4.86
CA VAL A 57 8.44 1.86 4.42
C VAL A 57 9.36 2.07 5.61
N SER A 58 10.62 1.70 5.47
CA SER A 58 11.69 2.00 6.42
C SER A 58 13.02 2.27 5.72
N LEU A 59 13.94 2.94 6.42
CA LEU A 59 15.28 3.30 5.93
C LEU A 59 15.29 4.18 4.65
N LEU A 60 14.16 4.79 4.28
CA LEU A 60 14.10 5.73 3.16
C LEU A 60 15.00 6.93 3.44
N GLY A 61 15.97 7.16 2.54
CA GLY A 61 16.96 8.24 2.67
C GLY A 61 18.06 7.97 3.72
N GLU A 62 18.05 6.79 4.36
CA GLU A 62 19.05 6.39 5.36
C GLU A 62 20.08 5.39 4.79
N LEU A 63 19.78 4.79 3.64
CA LEU A 63 20.65 3.86 2.92
C LEU A 63 21.59 4.60 1.94
N PHE A 64 22.70 3.94 1.57
CA PHE A 64 23.64 4.44 0.56
C PHE A 64 23.25 4.05 -0.88
N CYS A 65 21.95 4.12 -1.18
CA CYS A 65 21.32 3.76 -2.46
C CYS A 65 20.05 4.61 -2.66
N PRO A 66 19.50 4.70 -3.88
CA PRO A 66 18.13 5.16 -4.12
C PRO A 66 17.14 4.01 -3.85
N CYS A 67 17.17 3.48 -2.63
CA CYS A 67 16.34 2.36 -2.21
C CYS A 67 15.82 2.55 -0.77
N PHE A 68 14.81 1.77 -0.39
CA PHE A 68 14.28 1.68 0.97
C PHE A 68 13.87 0.23 1.27
N VAL A 69 13.69 -0.10 2.55
CA VAL A 69 13.21 -1.43 2.96
C VAL A 69 11.68 -1.39 3.07
N LEU A 70 11.03 -2.35 2.44
CA LEU A 70 9.59 -2.56 2.49
C LEU A 70 9.27 -3.85 3.24
N THR A 71 8.39 -3.78 4.24
CA THR A 71 8.08 -4.91 5.11
C THR A 71 6.58 -5.21 5.15
N SER A 72 6.19 -6.46 4.96
CA SER A 72 4.85 -7.01 5.26
C SER A 72 4.91 -8.54 5.40
N GLY A 73 3.98 -9.12 6.15
CA GLY A 73 3.98 -10.54 6.48
C GLY A 73 5.24 -11.00 7.24
N GLY A 74 5.95 -10.08 7.91
CA GLY A 74 7.24 -10.31 8.59
C GLY A 74 8.38 -10.70 7.66
N GLN A 75 8.27 -10.40 6.38
CA GLN A 75 9.37 -10.48 5.42
C GLN A 75 9.67 -9.08 4.88
N GLU A 76 10.87 -8.94 4.32
CA GLU A 76 11.35 -7.66 3.79
C GLU A 76 12.00 -7.83 2.41
N VAL A 77 11.87 -6.79 1.60
CA VAL A 77 12.61 -6.62 0.33
C VAL A 77 13.20 -5.23 0.28
N GLU A 78 14.28 -5.09 -0.49
CA GLU A 78 14.85 -3.79 -0.81
C GLU A 78 14.19 -3.25 -2.09
N VAL A 79 13.44 -2.17 -1.95
CA VAL A 79 12.75 -1.53 -3.07
C VAL A 79 13.64 -0.44 -3.65
N TRP A 80 14.05 -0.63 -4.90
CA TRP A 80 14.82 0.33 -5.66
C TRP A 80 13.89 1.26 -6.42
N TYR A 81 14.09 2.58 -6.28
CA TYR A 81 13.32 3.62 -6.96
C TYR A 81 14.19 4.47 -7.90
N GLY A 82 15.46 4.14 -8.06
CA GLY A 82 16.37 4.79 -9.00
C GLY A 82 17.62 3.97 -9.29
N LEU A 83 18.41 4.40 -10.28
CA LEU A 83 19.68 3.75 -10.67
C LEU A 83 19.56 2.24 -11.00
N MET A 84 18.38 1.81 -11.44
CA MET A 84 18.11 0.42 -11.84
C MET A 84 18.62 0.20 -13.27
N VAL A 85 19.55 -0.73 -13.45
CA VAL A 85 20.24 -0.96 -14.73
C VAL A 85 20.29 -2.45 -15.05
N GLU A 86 19.71 -2.84 -16.18
CA GLU A 86 19.74 -4.20 -16.72
C GLU A 86 21.18 -4.62 -17.12
N ASP A 87 21.41 -5.93 -17.23
CA ASP A 87 22.74 -6.47 -17.61
C ASP A 87 23.20 -6.04 -19.02
N ASP A 88 22.26 -5.70 -19.91
CA ASP A 88 22.56 -5.15 -21.24
C ASP A 88 22.82 -3.63 -21.23
N GLY A 89 22.76 -3.00 -20.05
CA GLY A 89 22.96 -1.58 -19.85
C GLY A 89 21.69 -0.73 -20.02
N ALA A 90 20.52 -1.33 -20.23
CA ALA A 90 19.26 -0.58 -20.26
C ALA A 90 18.93 0.01 -18.87
N GLU A 91 18.72 1.32 -18.82
CA GLU A 91 18.36 2.03 -17.60
C GLU A 91 16.83 2.12 -17.47
N TRP A 92 16.32 1.83 -16.26
CA TRP A 92 14.92 2.04 -15.92
C TRP A 92 14.69 3.47 -15.41
N PRO A 93 13.50 4.05 -15.66
CA PRO A 93 13.17 5.38 -15.16
C PRO A 93 13.13 5.38 -13.63
N ALA A 94 13.60 6.48 -13.02
CA ALA A 94 13.45 6.69 -11.59
C ALA A 94 11.97 6.92 -11.22
N VAL A 95 11.57 6.40 -10.06
CA VAL A 95 10.25 6.55 -9.47
C VAL A 95 10.30 7.58 -8.36
N SER A 96 9.30 8.47 -8.31
CA SER A 96 9.21 9.48 -7.26
C SER A 96 8.84 8.85 -5.93
N VAL A 97 9.49 9.32 -4.86
CA VAL A 97 9.16 9.03 -3.46
C VAL A 97 8.66 10.27 -2.72
N GLU A 98 8.27 11.32 -3.46
CA GLU A 98 7.76 12.57 -2.88
C GLU A 98 6.50 12.30 -2.05
N GLY A 99 6.48 12.81 -0.81
CA GLY A 99 5.36 12.64 0.12
C GLY A 99 5.31 11.28 0.84
N ILE A 100 6.35 10.45 0.68
CA ILE A 100 6.52 9.18 1.39
C ILE A 100 7.56 9.37 2.51
N GLU A 101 7.23 8.89 3.70
CA GLU A 101 8.07 8.95 4.89
C GLU A 101 8.24 7.55 5.51
N ASN A 102 9.27 7.38 6.35
CA ASN A 102 9.43 6.14 7.11
C ASN A 102 8.23 5.93 8.04
N GLY A 103 7.66 4.72 8.01
CA GLY A 103 6.44 4.35 8.71
C GLY A 103 5.18 4.40 7.85
N ASP A 104 5.22 5.04 6.68
CA ASP A 104 4.11 5.03 5.73
C ASP A 104 3.89 3.62 5.16
N TRP A 105 2.63 3.30 4.91
CA TRP A 105 2.26 2.16 4.09
C TRP A 105 2.23 2.56 2.61
N VAL A 106 2.79 1.73 1.74
CA VAL A 106 2.77 1.95 0.29
C VAL A 106 2.41 0.67 -0.47
N VAL A 107 1.83 0.83 -1.65
CA VAL A 107 1.80 -0.17 -2.70
C VAL A 107 2.91 0.16 -3.71
N VAL A 108 3.73 -0.81 -4.05
CA VAL A 108 4.78 -0.72 -5.08
C VAL A 108 4.41 -1.67 -6.21
N THR A 109 4.26 -1.14 -7.42
CA THR A 109 4.19 -1.96 -8.64
C THR A 109 5.58 -2.02 -9.24
N GLY A 110 6.04 -3.21 -9.64
CA GLY A 110 7.38 -3.40 -10.17
C GLY A 110 7.77 -4.87 -10.29
N GLU A 111 9.06 -5.15 -10.37
CA GLU A 111 9.58 -6.50 -10.60
C GLU A 111 10.53 -6.95 -9.49
N LEU A 112 10.30 -8.15 -8.96
CA LEU A 112 11.33 -8.87 -8.21
C LEU A 112 12.39 -9.37 -9.20
N LYS A 113 13.67 -9.05 -8.98
CA LYS A 113 14.72 -9.35 -9.96
C LYS A 113 15.43 -10.66 -9.66
N ARG A 114 15.85 -11.36 -10.73
CA ARG A 114 16.83 -12.46 -10.60
C ARG A 114 18.21 -11.90 -10.33
N ASP A 115 19.05 -12.74 -9.72
CA ASP A 115 20.48 -12.49 -9.60
C ASP A 115 21.10 -12.04 -10.93
N GLY A 116 21.88 -10.96 -10.88
CA GLY A 116 22.48 -10.33 -12.05
C GLY A 116 23.70 -9.49 -11.67
N THR A 117 24.25 -8.76 -12.63
CA THR A 117 25.49 -7.98 -12.42
C THR A 117 25.32 -6.86 -11.41
N TYR A 118 24.12 -6.27 -11.37
CA TYR A 118 23.80 -5.07 -10.58
C TYR A 118 22.64 -5.28 -9.59
N ARG A 119 22.21 -6.52 -9.38
CA ARG A 119 21.00 -6.81 -8.61
C ARG A 119 21.01 -8.19 -7.96
N SER A 120 20.28 -8.31 -6.86
CA SER A 120 20.14 -9.51 -6.04
C SER A 120 18.71 -10.07 -6.12
N PRO A 121 18.49 -11.36 -5.78
CA PRO A 121 17.16 -11.98 -5.76
C PRO A 121 16.12 -11.36 -4.81
N THR A 122 16.52 -10.42 -3.96
CA THR A 122 15.66 -9.67 -3.02
C THR A 122 15.41 -8.24 -3.47
N ASP A 123 16.01 -7.81 -4.58
CA ASP A 123 15.83 -6.47 -5.11
C ASP A 123 14.51 -6.41 -5.85
N PHE A 124 13.67 -5.47 -5.43
CA PHE A 124 12.41 -5.16 -6.08
C PHE A 124 12.53 -3.82 -6.79
N TRP A 125 12.48 -3.83 -8.12
CA TRP A 125 12.62 -2.63 -8.94
C TRP A 125 11.26 -2.00 -9.17
N ALA A 126 11.06 -0.80 -8.61
CA ALA A 126 9.79 -0.11 -8.70
C ALA A 126 9.56 0.46 -10.11
N ALA A 127 8.35 0.24 -10.62
CA ALA A 127 7.77 0.96 -11.75
C ALA A 127 6.85 2.09 -11.28
N SER A 128 6.14 1.90 -10.16
CA SER A 128 5.38 2.96 -9.48
C SER A 128 5.27 2.71 -7.98
N ILE A 129 5.13 3.79 -7.20
CA ILE A 129 4.94 3.73 -5.74
C ILE A 129 3.75 4.64 -5.39
N VAL A 130 2.85 4.10 -4.58
CA VAL A 130 1.59 4.75 -4.18
C VAL A 130 1.45 4.66 -2.67
N LYS A 131 1.33 5.79 -1.99
CA LYS A 131 1.03 5.81 -0.55
C LYS A 131 -0.37 5.25 -0.29
N CYS A 132 -0.50 4.35 0.67
CA CYS A 132 -1.79 3.84 1.15
C CYS A 132 -2.44 4.87 2.06
N ALA A 133 -3.77 4.80 2.18
CA ALA A 133 -4.47 5.49 3.25
C ALA A 133 -4.37 4.69 4.55
N ASP A 134 -4.23 5.36 5.68
CA ASP A 134 -4.23 4.75 7.00
C ASP A 134 -4.99 5.64 8.01
N ALA A 135 -4.90 5.28 9.29
CA ALA A 135 -5.59 6.00 10.36
C ALA A 135 -5.20 7.49 10.48
N SER A 136 -4.01 7.88 10.02
CA SER A 136 -3.56 9.27 10.04
C SER A 136 -4.32 10.16 9.06
N LEU A 137 -4.96 9.57 8.05
CA LEU A 137 -5.78 10.28 7.06
C LEU A 137 -7.26 10.36 7.44
N ALA A 138 -7.62 10.03 8.69
CA ALA A 138 -8.98 10.17 9.18
C ALA A 138 -9.44 11.65 9.14
N GLY A 139 -10.51 11.91 8.39
CA GLY A 139 -11.08 13.23 8.16
C GLY A 139 -10.50 13.95 6.95
N GLU A 140 -9.44 13.42 6.36
CA GLU A 140 -8.73 13.99 5.23
C GLU A 140 -9.41 13.57 3.91
N GLU A 141 -9.26 14.41 2.88
CA GLU A 141 -9.66 14.08 1.52
C GLU A 141 -8.51 13.34 0.83
N VAL A 142 -8.75 12.12 0.38
CA VAL A 142 -7.83 11.33 -0.43
C VAL A 142 -8.21 11.43 -1.90
N ARG A 143 -7.27 11.78 -2.77
CA ARG A 143 -7.50 11.79 -4.22
C ARG A 143 -7.03 10.51 -4.86
N VAL A 144 -7.88 9.92 -5.70
CA VAL A 144 -7.63 8.67 -6.44
C VAL A 144 -7.86 8.95 -7.92
N GLU A 145 -7.05 8.40 -8.83
CA GLU A 145 -7.33 8.51 -10.26
C GLU A 145 -8.54 7.65 -10.66
N SER A 146 -9.35 8.12 -11.62
CA SER A 146 -10.47 7.31 -12.12
C SER A 146 -9.96 6.03 -12.76
N GLY A 147 -10.53 4.88 -12.37
CA GLY A 147 -10.04 3.55 -12.75
C GLY A 147 -8.96 3.00 -11.81
N GLY A 148 -8.36 3.84 -10.96
CA GLY A 148 -7.35 3.45 -9.99
C GLY A 148 -7.94 2.82 -8.73
N VAL A 149 -7.02 2.53 -7.81
CA VAL A 149 -7.31 1.83 -6.56
C VAL A 149 -6.92 2.66 -5.35
N LEU A 150 -7.80 2.64 -4.34
CA LEU A 150 -7.51 3.11 -2.99
C LEU A 150 -7.30 1.90 -2.09
N THR A 151 -6.10 1.79 -1.53
CA THR A 151 -5.78 0.81 -0.49
C THR A 151 -5.77 1.52 0.85
N VAL A 152 -6.57 1.01 1.79
CA VAL A 152 -6.64 1.48 3.18
C VAL A 152 -6.06 0.39 4.08
N ILE A 153 -5.03 0.71 4.84
CA ILE A 153 -4.37 -0.22 5.77
C ILE A 153 -4.58 0.28 7.19
N LEU A 154 -5.24 -0.54 8.01
CA LEU A 154 -5.59 -0.20 9.38
C LEU A 154 -5.01 -1.22 10.35
N GLU A 155 -4.23 -0.75 11.31
CA GLU A 155 -3.73 -1.58 12.42
C GLU A 155 -4.92 -2.23 13.16
N SER A 156 -4.83 -3.52 13.44
CA SER A 156 -5.90 -4.34 14.01
C SER A 156 -5.35 -5.41 14.96
N ASN A 157 -6.13 -5.78 15.97
CA ASN A 157 -5.80 -6.90 16.85
C ASN A 157 -7.03 -7.79 17.08
N PRO A 158 -7.23 -8.84 16.24
CA PRO A 158 -8.41 -9.70 16.33
C PRO A 158 -8.47 -10.51 17.62
N THR A 159 -7.38 -10.64 18.38
CA THR A 159 -7.40 -11.36 19.67
C THR A 159 -8.16 -10.60 20.76
N THR A 160 -8.42 -9.30 20.54
CA THR A 160 -9.30 -8.50 21.38
C THR A 160 -10.78 -8.75 21.12
N GLY A 161 -11.12 -9.43 20.02
CA GLY A 161 -12.50 -9.65 19.56
C GLY A 161 -13.08 -8.49 18.73
N PHE A 162 -12.28 -7.47 18.42
CA PHE A 162 -12.64 -6.32 17.60
C PHE A 162 -12.04 -6.45 16.19
N MET A 163 -12.72 -5.86 15.21
CA MET A 163 -12.23 -5.71 13.83
C MET A 163 -12.72 -4.41 13.20
N TRP A 164 -12.05 -3.94 12.17
CA TRP A 164 -12.59 -2.85 11.36
C TRP A 164 -13.78 -3.35 10.54
N THR A 165 -14.82 -2.52 10.46
CA THR A 165 -16.02 -2.79 9.67
C THR A 165 -16.33 -1.57 8.82
N LEU A 166 -16.53 -1.77 7.51
CA LEU A 166 -17.12 -0.75 6.63
C LEU A 166 -18.59 -0.54 7.01
N ILE A 167 -18.91 0.64 7.54
CA ILE A 167 -20.24 1.01 8.03
C ILE A 167 -21.08 1.66 6.95
N ASP A 168 -20.46 2.53 6.15
CA ASP A 168 -21.13 3.27 5.09
C ASP A 168 -20.14 3.56 3.96
N ASN A 169 -20.68 3.58 2.75
CA ASN A 169 -20.02 4.05 1.54
C ASN A 169 -21.05 4.88 0.77
N SER A 170 -20.85 6.20 0.76
CA SER A 170 -21.90 7.12 0.30
C SER A 170 -22.25 6.98 -1.18
N ASP A 171 -21.33 6.46 -2.00
CA ASP A 171 -21.57 6.20 -3.43
C ASP A 171 -20.69 5.04 -3.97
N GLU A 172 -21.27 3.83 -3.97
CA GLU A 172 -20.63 2.63 -4.55
C GLU A 172 -20.46 2.70 -6.08
N GLY A 173 -21.20 3.56 -6.77
CA GLY A 173 -21.03 3.79 -8.21
C GLY A 173 -19.80 4.63 -8.54
N VAL A 174 -19.25 5.31 -7.53
CA VAL A 174 -18.06 6.14 -7.60
C VAL A 174 -16.85 5.40 -7.03
N LEU A 175 -16.98 4.80 -5.86
CA LEU A 175 -15.94 4.04 -5.17
C LEU A 175 -16.51 2.71 -4.67
N GLN A 176 -16.05 1.59 -5.21
CA GLN A 176 -16.59 0.26 -4.86
C GLN A 176 -15.60 -0.53 -4.00
N GLU A 177 -16.05 -1.10 -2.88
CA GLU A 177 -15.25 -2.08 -2.14
C GLU A 177 -14.99 -3.30 -3.04
N ALA A 178 -13.72 -3.68 -3.13
CA ALA A 178 -13.29 -4.70 -4.08
C ALA A 178 -12.41 -5.79 -3.42
N GLY A 179 -11.98 -5.62 -2.18
CA GLY A 179 -11.31 -6.67 -1.41
C GLY A 179 -11.05 -6.30 0.05
N TYR A 180 -10.93 -7.34 0.88
CA TYR A 180 -10.59 -7.27 2.30
C TYR A 180 -9.74 -8.47 2.69
N ILE A 181 -8.61 -8.22 3.37
CA ILE A 181 -7.79 -9.24 4.01
C ILE A 181 -7.32 -8.77 5.39
N PHE A 182 -7.08 -9.72 6.29
CA PHE A 182 -6.32 -9.49 7.52
C PHE A 182 -4.95 -10.17 7.38
N GLU A 183 -3.89 -9.39 7.59
CA GLU A 183 -2.52 -9.89 7.67
C GLU A 183 -2.05 -9.80 9.13
N ALA A 184 -1.67 -10.94 9.70
CA ALA A 184 -1.10 -10.97 11.04
C ALA A 184 0.35 -10.47 11.02
N ASP A 185 0.75 -9.75 12.08
CA ASP A 185 2.15 -9.46 12.32
C ASP A 185 2.92 -10.77 12.49
N SER A 186 3.95 -10.95 11.67
CA SER A 186 4.83 -12.10 11.77
C SER A 186 6.07 -11.70 12.57
N THR A 187 6.19 -12.28 13.77
CA THR A 187 7.32 -12.11 14.66
C THR A 187 8.08 -13.42 14.79
N ASP A 188 9.40 -13.36 14.96
CA ASP A 188 10.22 -14.53 15.30
C ASP A 188 10.87 -14.34 16.69
N PRO A 189 10.47 -15.11 17.72
CA PRO A 189 9.45 -16.16 17.70
C PRO A 189 8.02 -15.59 17.57
N PRO A 190 7.04 -16.39 17.10
CA PRO A 190 5.64 -15.96 17.02
C PRO A 190 5.09 -15.54 18.37
N LEU A 191 4.56 -14.32 18.45
CA LEU A 191 3.93 -13.77 19.64
C LEU A 191 2.43 -14.11 19.66
N ILE A 192 2.01 -14.85 20.69
CA ILE A 192 0.59 -15.09 20.94
C ILE A 192 -0.08 -13.75 21.26
N GLY A 193 -1.13 -13.40 20.52
CA GLY A 193 -1.81 -12.11 20.70
C GLY A 193 -1.23 -10.97 19.88
N ALA A 194 -0.26 -11.25 18.99
CA ALA A 194 0.21 -10.28 18.01
C ALA A 194 -0.98 -9.73 17.21
N GLY A 195 -0.93 -8.43 16.95
CA GLY A 195 -1.89 -7.78 16.08
C GLY A 195 -1.56 -8.06 14.62
N GLY A 196 -1.86 -7.09 13.79
CA GLY A 196 -1.60 -7.11 12.37
C GLY A 196 -2.30 -5.92 11.73
N VAL A 197 -2.60 -6.06 10.46
CA VAL A 197 -3.30 -5.03 9.70
C VAL A 197 -4.48 -5.61 8.95
N GLU A 198 -5.54 -4.81 8.84
CA GLU A 198 -6.64 -5.03 7.92
C GLU A 198 -6.42 -4.19 6.67
N VAL A 199 -6.30 -4.86 5.53
CA VAL A 199 -6.07 -4.24 4.22
C VAL A 199 -7.38 -4.27 3.45
N TRP A 200 -7.93 -3.08 3.23
CA TRP A 200 -9.15 -2.84 2.48
C TRP A 200 -8.79 -2.22 1.14
N THR A 201 -9.45 -2.67 0.09
CA THR A 201 -9.21 -2.14 -1.25
C THR A 201 -10.51 -1.70 -1.90
N PHE A 202 -10.46 -0.50 -2.49
CA PHE A 202 -11.58 0.12 -3.17
C PHE A 202 -11.19 0.51 -4.59
N LYS A 203 -12.08 0.24 -5.55
CA LYS A 203 -11.90 0.60 -6.95
C LYS A 203 -12.65 1.89 -7.27
N ALA A 204 -11.96 2.87 -7.83
CA ALA A 204 -12.57 4.11 -8.31
C ALA A 204 -13.26 3.85 -9.67
N LEU A 205 -14.58 3.68 -9.68
CA LEU A 205 -15.34 3.31 -10.87
C LEU A 205 -15.69 4.51 -11.76
N ALA A 206 -15.96 5.67 -11.14
CA ALA A 206 -16.39 6.87 -11.83
C ALA A 206 -15.81 8.13 -11.18
N MET A 207 -15.91 9.26 -11.86
CA MET A 207 -15.62 10.55 -11.25
C MET A 207 -16.76 10.93 -10.30
N GLY A 208 -16.41 11.55 -9.17
CA GLY A 208 -17.37 11.96 -8.15
C GLY A 208 -16.70 12.24 -6.82
N GLU A 209 -17.51 12.23 -5.78
CA GLU A 209 -17.05 12.24 -4.40
C GLU A 209 -17.69 11.03 -3.72
N SER A 210 -16.90 10.29 -2.93
CA SER A 210 -17.46 9.27 -2.04
C SER A 210 -16.83 9.38 -0.65
N THR A 211 -17.58 9.04 0.36
CA THR A 211 -17.13 8.99 1.75
C THR A 211 -17.27 7.57 2.24
N ILE A 212 -16.18 6.99 2.77
CA ILE A 212 -16.24 5.71 3.46
C ILE A 212 -16.15 5.94 4.97
N SER A 213 -17.03 5.26 5.71
CA SER A 213 -17.06 5.29 7.18
C SER A 213 -16.69 3.91 7.70
N MET A 214 -15.69 3.82 8.57
CA MET A 214 -15.27 2.55 9.18
C MET A 214 -15.23 2.65 10.70
N GLU A 215 -15.65 1.58 11.37
CA GLU A 215 -15.66 1.45 12.84
C GLU A 215 -14.84 0.24 13.28
N TYR A 216 -14.10 0.37 14.38
CA TYR A 216 -13.44 -0.75 15.04
C TYR A 216 -14.34 -1.31 16.15
N ARG A 217 -14.95 -2.49 15.94
CA ARG A 217 -16.00 -3.05 16.81
C ARG A 217 -16.02 -4.57 16.87
#